data_AF-A0A2S8UMU0-F1
#
_entry.id   AF-A0A2S8UMU0-F1
#
_cell.length_a   1.000
_cell.length_b   1.000
_cell.length_c   1.000
_cell.angle_alpha   90.00
_cell.angle_beta   90.00
_cell.angle_gamma   90.00
#
_symmetry.space_group_name_H-M   'P 1'
#
loop_
_entity.id
_entity.type
_entity.pdbx_description
1 polymer ?
#
loop_
_entity_poly.entity_id
_entity_poly.type
_entity_poly.pdbx_seq_one_letter_code
_entity_poly.pdbx_strand_id
1 'polypeptide(L)'
;MRELVDGLWHPGEFHRTTDGRATRIRRRPVPSAGACYPVQTHLIDATGARWTVDQEEGVFRRRDLAADGAYGWPAPAADGGVARVVFAVLPGRSFGRYRHRAWPLWIADAAYAVAAVLFLLGVQAGPVEVGPSTRLRSLLGVPRAADVDAWIRRGLAPEIPLAAIEIPHDPVPDAAARRALGRRRSPATAEFAARISGAAAPEVEHVARASGQAWVRGATDVRSWSVPITAPSTVVGAALWSAHLAAARLCYEAALAGDRGTRPVSGFSSTGDRWILHALAFLDSPGGAR
;
A
#
# COMPACT_ATOMS: atom_id res chain seq x y z
N MET A 1 -13.51 14.65 4.46
CA MET A 1 -13.25 13.64 3.38
C MET A 1 -12.13 14.02 2.41
N ARG A 2 -12.23 15.15 1.69
CA ARG A 2 -11.20 15.58 0.71
C ARG A 2 -9.79 15.59 1.29
N GLU A 3 -9.64 16.14 2.49
CA GLU A 3 -8.35 16.22 3.18
C GLU A 3 -7.71 14.86 3.46
N LEU A 4 -8.51 13.82 3.75
CA LEU A 4 -8.01 12.47 3.95
C LEU A 4 -7.42 11.94 2.63
N VAL A 5 -8.16 12.05 1.54
CA VAL A 5 -7.72 11.61 0.21
C VAL A 5 -6.48 12.37 -0.25
N ASP A 6 -6.43 13.69 -0.02
CA ASP A 6 -5.24 14.49 -0.30
C ASP A 6 -4.05 14.03 0.56
N GLY A 7 -4.27 13.75 1.84
CA GLY A 7 -3.24 13.21 2.73
C GLY A 7 -2.64 11.88 2.25
N LEU A 8 -3.42 11.06 1.55
CA LEU A 8 -2.97 9.78 0.99
C LEU A 8 -2.26 9.93 -0.36
N TRP A 9 -2.83 10.75 -1.25
CA TRP A 9 -2.53 10.65 -2.68
C TRP A 9 -2.07 11.94 -3.34
N HIS A 10 -2.04 13.07 -2.62
CA HIS A 10 -1.73 14.37 -3.20
C HIS A 10 -0.44 14.31 -4.04
N PRO A 11 -0.48 14.72 -5.31
CA PRO A 11 0.65 14.60 -6.21
C PRO A 11 1.80 15.51 -5.78
N GLY A 12 2.95 14.90 -5.46
CA GLY A 12 4.20 15.61 -5.20
C GLY A 12 5.06 15.78 -6.45
N GLU A 13 6.36 15.92 -6.22
CA GLU A 13 7.39 15.91 -7.27
C GLU A 13 7.39 14.60 -8.07
N PHE A 14 7.92 14.64 -9.28
CA PHE A 14 8.14 13.43 -10.07
C PHE A 14 9.16 12.48 -9.43
N HIS A 15 8.94 11.18 -9.59
CA HIS A 15 9.98 10.19 -9.33
C HIS A 15 11.20 10.47 -10.19
N ARG A 16 12.39 10.13 -9.68
CA ARG A 16 13.65 10.31 -10.39
C ARG A 16 14.26 8.96 -10.73
N THR A 17 14.88 8.88 -11.89
CA THR A 17 15.73 7.76 -12.31
C THR A 17 17.04 7.76 -11.53
N THR A 18 17.86 6.72 -11.70
CA THR A 18 19.15 6.58 -11.02
C THR A 18 20.16 7.66 -11.40
N ASP A 19 20.07 8.22 -12.61
CA ASP A 19 20.85 9.37 -13.08
C ASP A 19 20.24 10.73 -12.66
N GLY A 20 19.18 10.71 -11.83
CA GLY A 20 18.57 11.91 -11.25
C GLY A 20 17.52 12.61 -12.12
N ARG A 21 17.28 12.16 -13.36
CA ARG A 21 16.26 12.74 -14.25
C ARG A 21 14.85 12.48 -13.76
N ALA A 22 13.97 13.46 -13.93
CA ALA A 22 12.56 13.30 -13.60
C ALA A 22 11.86 12.35 -14.58
N THR A 23 11.08 11.42 -14.03
CA THR A 23 10.12 10.60 -14.77
C THR A 23 8.82 11.36 -14.99
N ARG A 24 7.84 10.74 -15.66
CA ARG A 24 6.47 11.28 -15.78
C ARG A 24 5.54 10.86 -14.63
N ILE A 25 6.02 10.07 -13.68
CA ILE A 25 5.20 9.53 -12.59
C ILE A 25 5.39 10.40 -11.36
N ARG A 26 4.30 10.97 -10.84
CA ARG A 26 4.34 11.77 -9.62
C ARG A 26 4.50 10.90 -8.38
N ARG A 27 5.26 11.38 -7.41
CA ARG A 27 5.34 10.80 -6.07
C ARG A 27 4.03 11.07 -5.33
N ARG A 28 3.67 10.14 -4.45
CA ARG A 28 2.50 10.23 -3.57
C ARG A 28 2.95 9.95 -2.13
N PRO A 29 2.25 10.47 -1.11
CA PRO A 29 2.54 10.19 0.30
C PRO A 29 2.57 8.69 0.61
N VAL A 30 1.56 7.94 0.16
CA VAL A 30 1.56 6.48 0.23
C VAL A 30 2.51 5.91 -0.84
N PRO A 31 3.51 5.11 -0.47
CA PRO A 31 4.44 4.51 -1.41
C PRO A 31 3.76 3.41 -2.24
N SER A 32 4.32 3.12 -3.42
CA SER A 32 3.90 1.99 -4.25
C SER A 32 5.11 1.31 -4.88
N ALA A 33 5.06 -0.02 -4.96
CA ALA A 33 6.10 -0.82 -5.60
C ALA A 33 6.33 -0.36 -7.05
N GLY A 34 7.57 0.06 -7.34
CA GLY A 34 7.96 0.47 -8.70
C GLY A 34 7.26 1.72 -9.23
N ALA A 35 6.63 2.51 -8.35
CA ALA A 35 5.79 3.64 -8.72
C ALA A 35 4.61 3.26 -9.65
N CYS A 36 4.09 2.02 -9.52
CA CYS A 36 2.98 1.54 -10.34
C CYS A 36 1.63 2.17 -9.94
N TYR A 37 1.46 2.52 -8.66
CA TYR A 37 0.24 3.09 -8.08
C TYR A 37 -1.05 2.36 -8.55
N PRO A 38 -1.19 1.05 -8.27
CA PRO A 38 -2.32 0.25 -8.71
C PRO A 38 -3.59 0.53 -7.88
N VAL A 39 -3.45 1.05 -6.66
CA VAL A 39 -4.57 1.24 -5.72
C VAL A 39 -5.53 2.31 -6.24
N GLN A 40 -6.79 1.94 -6.39
CA GLN A 40 -7.93 2.83 -6.61
C GLN A 40 -8.62 3.11 -5.28
N THR A 41 -9.09 4.34 -5.10
CA THR A 41 -9.78 4.76 -3.89
C THR A 41 -11.25 4.96 -4.22
N HIS A 42 -12.10 4.21 -3.54
CA HIS A 42 -13.54 4.38 -3.57
C HIS A 42 -14.01 4.83 -2.19
N LEU A 43 -15.09 5.60 -2.16
CA LEU A 43 -15.74 6.04 -0.94
C LEU A 43 -17.19 5.61 -0.96
N ILE A 44 -17.68 5.21 0.20
CA ILE A 44 -19.09 5.02 0.48
C ILE A 44 -19.42 6.02 1.58
N ASP A 45 -20.39 6.91 1.34
CA ASP A 45 -20.81 7.87 2.37
C ASP A 45 -21.95 7.32 3.23
N ALA A 46 -22.36 8.12 4.23
CA ALA A 46 -23.43 7.77 5.17
C ALA A 46 -24.79 7.48 4.52
N THR A 47 -25.01 8.03 3.33
CA THR A 47 -26.26 7.86 2.57
C THR A 47 -26.19 6.66 1.63
N GLY A 48 -25.06 5.97 1.61
CA GLY A 48 -24.76 4.88 0.70
C GLY A 48 -24.38 5.35 -0.71
N ALA A 49 -24.12 6.64 -0.94
CA ALA A 49 -23.62 7.07 -2.23
C ALA A 49 -22.16 6.63 -2.40
N ARG A 50 -21.84 6.18 -3.61
CA ARG A 50 -20.54 5.63 -3.97
C ARG A 50 -19.78 6.62 -4.83
N TRP A 51 -18.52 6.83 -4.50
CA TRP A 51 -17.64 7.74 -5.20
C TRP A 51 -16.34 7.03 -5.56
N THR A 52 -15.80 7.36 -6.72
CA THR A 52 -14.44 6.98 -7.12
C THR A 52 -13.58 8.23 -7.15
N VAL A 53 -12.34 8.12 -6.68
CA VAL A 53 -11.38 9.21 -6.68
C VAL A 53 -10.48 9.08 -7.90
N ASP A 54 -10.51 10.09 -8.77
CA ASP A 54 -9.43 10.32 -9.73
C ASP A 54 -8.22 10.89 -8.96
N GLN A 55 -7.25 10.02 -8.68
CA GLN A 55 -6.08 10.39 -7.90
C GLN A 55 -5.08 11.25 -8.68
N GLU A 56 -5.19 11.33 -10.01
CA GLU A 56 -4.31 12.21 -10.81
C GLU A 56 -4.85 13.64 -10.78
N GLU A 57 -6.17 13.81 -10.89
CA GLU A 57 -6.83 15.13 -10.92
C GLU A 57 -7.32 15.62 -9.55
N GLY A 58 -7.39 14.74 -8.53
CA GLY A 58 -7.98 15.06 -7.23
C GLY A 58 -9.50 15.23 -7.27
N VAL A 59 -10.15 14.61 -8.26
CA VAL A 59 -11.59 14.75 -8.54
C VAL A 59 -12.37 13.57 -7.97
N PHE A 60 -13.49 13.87 -7.31
CA PHE A 60 -14.42 12.89 -6.79
C PHE A 60 -15.55 12.71 -7.80
N ARG A 61 -15.73 11.50 -8.30
CA ARG A 61 -16.76 11.17 -9.28
C ARG A 61 -17.78 10.27 -8.62
N ARG A 62 -19.04 10.72 -8.54
CA ARG A 62 -20.13 9.88 -8.05
C ARG A 62 -20.38 8.77 -9.06
N ARG A 63 -20.55 7.53 -8.59
CA ARG A 63 -20.90 6.40 -9.43
C ARG A 63 -22.37 6.44 -9.81
N ASP A 64 -22.63 6.17 -11.08
CA ASP A 64 -23.97 6.00 -11.63
C ASP A 64 -24.36 4.51 -11.59
N LEU A 65 -25.00 4.13 -10.47
CA LEU A 65 -25.40 2.74 -10.24
C LEU A 65 -26.51 2.27 -11.18
N ALA A 66 -27.33 3.18 -11.70
CA ALA A 66 -28.38 2.84 -12.67
C ALA A 66 -27.75 2.50 -14.02
N ALA A 67 -26.79 3.31 -14.48
CA ALA A 67 -26.00 2.97 -15.66
C ALA A 67 -25.23 1.65 -15.45
N ASP A 68 -24.57 1.46 -14.32
CA ASP A 68 -23.84 0.21 -14.03
C ASP A 68 -24.78 -1.01 -14.12
N GLY A 69 -25.98 -0.92 -13.53
CA GLY A 69 -27.01 -1.96 -13.64
C GLY A 69 -27.48 -2.22 -15.08
N ALA A 70 -27.63 -1.18 -15.89
CA ALA A 70 -27.98 -1.31 -17.32
C ALA A 70 -26.90 -2.06 -18.13
N TYR A 71 -25.63 -2.03 -17.69
CA TYR A 71 -24.53 -2.82 -18.26
C TYR A 71 -24.36 -4.20 -17.60
N GLY A 72 -25.30 -4.61 -16.74
CA GLY A 72 -25.31 -5.91 -16.08
C GLY A 72 -24.38 -6.02 -14.88
N TRP A 73 -23.93 -4.90 -14.31
CA TRP A 73 -23.14 -4.94 -13.08
C TRP A 73 -24.03 -5.29 -11.88
N PRO A 74 -23.49 -6.00 -10.87
CA PRO A 74 -24.27 -6.37 -9.70
C PRO A 74 -24.64 -5.14 -8.88
N ALA A 75 -25.85 -5.12 -8.33
CA ALA A 75 -26.23 -4.11 -7.35
C ALA A 75 -25.29 -4.19 -6.12
N PRO A 76 -24.85 -3.04 -5.58
CA PRO A 76 -24.07 -3.06 -4.37
C PRO A 76 -24.91 -3.51 -3.16
N ALA A 77 -24.26 -4.08 -2.17
CA ALA A 77 -24.91 -4.42 -0.90
C ALA A 77 -25.30 -3.15 -0.13
N ALA A 78 -26.42 -3.21 0.59
CA ALA A 78 -26.79 -2.17 1.54
C ALA A 78 -25.69 -1.99 2.60
N ASP A 79 -25.30 -0.74 2.86
CA ASP A 79 -24.11 -0.38 3.64
C ASP A 79 -24.42 0.08 5.08
N GLY A 80 -25.68 -0.03 5.50
CA GLY A 80 -26.12 0.21 6.87
C GLY A 80 -25.89 1.66 7.35
N GLY A 81 -25.66 2.59 6.43
CA GLY A 81 -25.36 4.00 6.73
C GLY A 81 -23.95 4.29 7.23
N VAL A 82 -23.03 3.32 7.14
CA VAL A 82 -21.66 3.49 7.62
C VAL A 82 -20.74 3.96 6.49
N ALA A 83 -20.06 5.10 6.71
CA ALA A 83 -19.10 5.65 5.77
C ALA A 83 -17.81 4.81 5.73
N ARG A 84 -17.27 4.59 4.52
CA ARG A 84 -16.11 3.72 4.30
C ARG A 84 -15.18 4.28 3.23
N VAL A 85 -13.88 4.04 3.42
CA VAL A 85 -12.89 4.06 2.34
C VAL A 85 -12.69 2.62 1.88
N VAL A 86 -12.82 2.36 0.59
CA VAL A 86 -12.57 1.05 -0.01
C VAL A 86 -11.41 1.17 -0.99
N PHE A 87 -10.36 0.39 -0.76
CA PHE A 87 -9.23 0.27 -1.66
C PHE A 87 -9.42 -0.93 -2.59
N ALA A 88 -9.42 -0.66 -3.88
CA ALA A 88 -9.31 -1.68 -4.92
C ALA A 88 -7.96 -1.57 -5.62
N VAL A 89 -7.56 -2.58 -6.38
CA VAL A 89 -6.35 -2.52 -7.20
C VAL A 89 -6.70 -2.72 -8.66
N LEU A 90 -5.98 -2.03 -9.54
CA LEU A 90 -5.92 -2.28 -10.99
C LEU A 90 -4.75 -3.23 -11.27
N PRO A 91 -5.00 -4.54 -11.49
CA PRO A 91 -3.93 -5.54 -11.66
C PRO A 91 -2.95 -5.17 -12.79
N GLY A 92 -3.47 -4.59 -13.87
CA GLY A 92 -2.70 -4.23 -15.06
C GLY A 92 -1.55 -3.24 -14.80
N ARG A 93 -1.71 -2.32 -13.83
CA ARG A 93 -0.67 -1.29 -13.54
C ARG A 93 0.64 -1.89 -13.02
N SER A 94 0.56 -2.94 -12.21
CA SER A 94 1.75 -3.62 -11.68
C SER A 94 2.17 -4.81 -12.54
N PHE A 95 1.24 -5.44 -13.26
CA PHE A 95 1.53 -6.62 -14.08
C PHE A 95 2.56 -6.35 -15.18
N GLY A 96 2.49 -5.19 -15.85
CA GLY A 96 3.45 -4.85 -16.92
C GLY A 96 4.91 -4.86 -16.46
N ARG A 97 5.17 -4.57 -15.18
CA ARG A 97 6.52 -4.55 -14.60
C ARG A 97 6.89 -5.85 -13.90
N TYR A 98 5.96 -6.42 -13.13
CA TYR A 98 6.25 -7.49 -12.18
C TYR A 98 5.73 -8.87 -12.59
N ARG A 99 4.89 -8.95 -13.63
CA ARG A 99 4.31 -10.20 -14.15
C ARG A 99 3.76 -11.08 -13.02
N HIS A 100 4.20 -12.33 -12.91
CA HIS A 100 3.80 -13.29 -11.87
C HIS A 100 4.08 -12.82 -10.43
N ARG A 101 5.00 -11.86 -10.23
CA ARG A 101 5.31 -11.28 -8.92
C ARG A 101 4.42 -10.08 -8.57
N ALA A 102 3.44 -9.73 -9.40
CA ALA A 102 2.61 -8.56 -9.18
C ALA A 102 1.60 -8.74 -8.03
N TRP A 103 1.06 -9.95 -7.85
CA TRP A 103 -0.05 -10.16 -6.92
C TRP A 103 0.29 -9.87 -5.44
N PRO A 104 1.48 -10.23 -4.90
CA PRO A 104 1.81 -9.86 -3.53
C PRO A 104 1.98 -8.34 -3.39
N LEU A 105 2.43 -7.67 -4.46
CA LEU A 105 2.62 -6.21 -4.48
C LEU A 105 1.28 -5.46 -4.52
N TRP A 106 0.21 -6.07 -5.03
CA TRP A 106 -1.13 -5.50 -4.91
C TRP A 106 -1.58 -5.43 -3.44
N ILE A 107 -1.33 -6.51 -2.68
CA ILE A 107 -1.60 -6.55 -1.24
C ILE A 107 -0.68 -5.58 -0.51
N ALA A 108 0.61 -5.51 -0.88
CA ALA A 108 1.54 -4.56 -0.28
C ALA A 108 1.06 -3.11 -0.47
N ASP A 109 0.74 -2.69 -1.69
CA ASP A 109 0.31 -1.31 -1.96
C ASP A 109 -1.02 -1.00 -1.25
N ALA A 110 -1.97 -1.94 -1.24
CA ALA A 110 -3.22 -1.78 -0.50
C ALA A 110 -3.00 -1.71 1.02
N ALA A 111 -2.12 -2.53 1.58
CA ALA A 111 -1.77 -2.51 3.00
C ALA A 111 -1.10 -1.19 3.43
N TYR A 112 -0.22 -0.63 2.59
CA TYR A 112 0.37 0.69 2.86
C TYR A 112 -0.69 1.81 2.81
N ALA A 113 -1.70 1.70 1.93
CA ALA A 113 -2.82 2.62 1.88
C ALA A 113 -3.73 2.50 3.14
N VAL A 114 -4.07 1.27 3.54
CA VAL A 114 -4.81 0.99 4.78
C VAL A 114 -4.07 1.56 5.99
N ALA A 115 -2.78 1.25 6.14
CA ALA A 115 -1.97 1.76 7.24
C ALA A 115 -1.90 3.29 7.24
N ALA A 116 -1.94 3.93 6.08
CA ALA A 116 -1.93 5.38 5.98
C ALA A 116 -3.26 5.99 6.45
N VAL A 117 -4.41 5.38 6.12
CA VAL A 117 -5.71 5.79 6.68
C VAL A 117 -5.70 5.67 8.20
N LEU A 118 -5.25 4.52 8.73
CA LEU A 118 -5.15 4.30 10.17
C LEU A 118 -4.22 5.31 10.85
N PHE A 119 -3.08 5.62 10.22
CA PHE A 119 -2.11 6.59 10.73
C PHE A 119 -2.64 8.03 10.71
N LEU A 120 -3.37 8.40 9.65
CA LEU A 120 -3.97 9.74 9.52
C LEU A 120 -5.16 9.94 10.45
N LEU A 121 -5.99 8.92 10.68
CA LEU A 121 -7.21 9.07 11.47
C LEU A 121 -7.05 8.65 12.94
N GLY A 122 -6.05 7.84 13.26
CA GLY A 122 -5.81 7.32 14.61
C GLY A 122 -7.05 6.63 15.16
N VAL A 123 -7.48 7.06 16.36
CA VAL A 123 -8.65 6.52 17.06
C VAL A 123 -9.98 6.75 16.33
N GLN A 124 -10.03 7.65 15.33
CA GLN A 124 -11.23 7.88 14.52
C GLN A 124 -11.46 6.76 13.50
N ALA A 125 -10.41 6.01 13.11
CA ALA A 125 -10.58 4.90 12.18
C ALA A 125 -11.31 3.74 12.84
N GLY A 126 -12.33 3.22 12.15
CA GLY A 126 -13.07 2.05 12.57
C GLY A 126 -12.43 0.74 12.11
N PRO A 127 -13.20 -0.36 12.17
CA PRO A 127 -12.77 -1.67 11.73
C PRO A 127 -12.25 -1.70 10.29
N VAL A 128 -11.27 -2.58 10.05
CA VAL A 128 -10.69 -2.86 8.74
C VAL A 128 -11.07 -4.27 8.29
N GLU A 129 -11.69 -4.37 7.13
CA GLU A 129 -11.87 -5.63 6.40
C GLU A 129 -10.80 -5.73 5.31
N VAL A 130 -10.10 -6.87 5.24
CA VAL A 130 -9.10 -7.15 4.20
C VAL A 130 -9.51 -8.35 3.35
N GLY A 131 -9.06 -8.37 2.10
CA GLY A 131 -9.53 -9.26 1.06
C GLY A 131 -8.43 -9.96 0.26
N PRO A 132 -8.79 -10.49 -0.93
CA PRO A 132 -10.08 -10.32 -1.62
C PRO A 132 -11.25 -11.10 -0.98
N SER A 133 -12.45 -10.53 -0.96
CA SER A 133 -13.67 -11.21 -0.46
C SER A 133 -14.91 -10.89 -1.32
N THR A 134 -15.93 -11.75 -1.27
CA THR A 134 -17.23 -11.45 -1.92
C THR A 134 -17.89 -10.23 -1.30
N ARG A 135 -17.71 -10.01 0.00
CA ARG A 135 -18.27 -8.85 0.71
C ARG A 135 -17.60 -7.54 0.28
N LEU A 136 -16.27 -7.49 0.19
CA LEU A 136 -15.56 -6.30 -0.33
C LEU A 136 -15.98 -5.97 -1.76
N ARG A 137 -16.21 -6.99 -2.59
CA ARG A 137 -16.72 -6.79 -3.95
C ARG A 137 -18.16 -6.26 -3.95
N SER A 138 -19.03 -6.80 -3.10
CA SER A 138 -20.43 -6.36 -3.02
C SER A 138 -20.58 -4.96 -2.45
N LEU A 139 -19.65 -4.48 -1.61
CA LEU A 139 -19.64 -3.08 -1.16
C LEU A 139 -19.62 -2.11 -2.33
N LEU A 140 -18.87 -2.42 -3.39
CA LEU A 140 -18.80 -1.58 -4.58
C LEU A 140 -19.82 -1.99 -5.65
N GLY A 141 -20.40 -3.18 -5.63
CA GLY A 141 -21.27 -3.63 -6.73
C GLY A 141 -20.51 -3.65 -8.07
N VAL A 142 -19.29 -4.18 -8.04
CA VAL A 142 -18.47 -4.35 -9.25
C VAL A 142 -18.45 -5.83 -9.66
N PRO A 143 -18.35 -6.14 -10.97
CA PRO A 143 -18.21 -7.52 -11.42
C PRO A 143 -16.90 -8.13 -10.91
N ARG A 144 -16.77 -9.46 -11.02
CA ARG A 144 -15.49 -10.13 -10.74
C ARG A 144 -14.44 -9.58 -11.71
N ALA A 145 -13.20 -9.39 -11.25
CA ALA A 145 -12.13 -8.93 -12.13
C ALA A 145 -11.85 -9.87 -13.31
N ALA A 146 -12.15 -11.16 -13.15
CA ALA A 146 -12.05 -12.16 -14.23
C ALA A 146 -13.15 -12.03 -15.30
N ASP A 147 -14.24 -11.31 -15.03
CA ASP A 147 -15.30 -11.04 -16.01
C ASP A 147 -14.94 -9.80 -16.83
N VAL A 148 -13.90 -9.94 -17.65
CA VAL A 148 -13.29 -8.83 -18.41
C VAL A 148 -14.31 -8.16 -19.33
N ASP A 149 -15.21 -8.93 -19.93
CA ASP A 149 -16.23 -8.40 -20.85
C ASP A 149 -17.20 -7.44 -20.14
N ALA A 150 -17.59 -7.72 -18.89
CA ALA A 150 -18.43 -6.81 -18.12
C ALA A 150 -17.76 -5.45 -17.85
N TRP A 151 -16.44 -5.45 -17.64
CA TRP A 151 -15.66 -4.22 -17.48
C TRP A 151 -15.50 -3.45 -18.79
N ILE A 152 -15.13 -4.15 -19.88
CA ILE A 152 -14.92 -3.54 -21.20
C ILE A 152 -16.20 -2.93 -21.76
N ARG A 153 -17.36 -3.58 -21.60
CA ARG A 153 -18.65 -3.02 -22.02
C ARG A 153 -18.97 -1.68 -21.37
N ARG A 154 -18.48 -1.45 -20.14
CA ARG A 154 -18.62 -0.18 -19.42
C ARG A 154 -17.51 0.83 -19.77
N GLY A 155 -16.52 0.43 -20.57
CA GLY A 155 -15.33 1.23 -20.91
C GLY A 155 -14.33 1.32 -19.77
N LEU A 156 -14.33 0.37 -18.84
CA LEU A 156 -13.52 0.38 -17.61
C LEU A 156 -12.52 -0.78 -17.58
N ALA A 157 -11.51 -0.65 -16.73
CA ALA A 157 -10.53 -1.70 -16.48
C ALA A 157 -10.90 -2.54 -15.25
N PRO A 158 -10.62 -3.86 -15.23
CA PRO A 158 -10.91 -4.71 -14.08
C PRO A 158 -10.23 -4.26 -12.79
N GLU A 159 -11.02 -4.16 -11.72
CA GLU A 159 -10.54 -3.87 -10.37
C GLU A 159 -10.80 -5.03 -9.40
N ILE A 160 -9.92 -5.19 -8.41
CA ILE A 160 -10.09 -6.14 -7.31
C ILE A 160 -10.18 -5.36 -5.99
N PRO A 161 -11.35 -5.26 -5.35
CA PRO A 161 -11.48 -4.70 -4.00
C PRO A 161 -10.69 -5.55 -2.99
N LEU A 162 -9.78 -4.91 -2.26
CA LEU A 162 -8.83 -5.57 -1.36
C LEU A 162 -8.95 -5.13 0.10
N ALA A 163 -9.44 -3.92 0.38
CA ALA A 163 -9.65 -3.50 1.76
C ALA A 163 -10.80 -2.50 1.88
N ALA A 164 -11.46 -2.50 3.04
CA ALA A 164 -12.41 -1.48 3.43
C ALA A 164 -12.12 -1.03 4.86
N ILE A 165 -12.16 0.28 5.11
CA ILE A 165 -11.98 0.87 6.44
C ILE A 165 -13.22 1.70 6.74
N GLU A 166 -13.84 1.46 7.88
CA GLU A 166 -14.90 2.34 8.39
C GLU A 166 -14.29 3.66 8.86
N ILE A 167 -14.93 4.77 8.51
CA ILE A 167 -14.46 6.11 8.83
C ILE A 167 -15.63 6.96 9.33
N PRO A 168 -15.36 8.02 10.12
CA PRO A 168 -16.39 8.99 10.46
C PRO A 168 -16.92 9.66 9.18
N HIS A 169 -18.13 10.22 9.25
CA HIS A 169 -18.75 10.92 8.12
C HIS A 169 -17.93 12.13 7.67
N ASP A 170 -17.33 12.85 8.61
CA ASP A 170 -16.37 13.91 8.34
C ASP A 170 -15.00 13.60 8.96
N PRO A 171 -14.14 12.84 8.25
CA PRO A 171 -12.84 12.47 8.77
C PRO A 171 -11.90 13.68 8.78
N VAL A 172 -11.29 13.93 9.93
CA VAL A 172 -10.29 14.97 10.15
C VAL A 172 -8.91 14.31 10.34
N PRO A 173 -8.03 14.33 9.33
CA PRO A 173 -6.69 13.76 9.43
C PRO A 173 -5.83 14.51 10.47
N ASP A 174 -5.06 13.77 11.26
CA ASP A 174 -4.06 14.33 12.14
C ASP A 174 -2.99 15.10 11.33
N ALA A 175 -2.76 16.35 11.71
CA ALA A 175 -1.90 17.25 10.96
C ALA A 175 -0.41 16.83 11.03
N ALA A 176 0.04 16.26 12.14
CA ALA A 176 1.42 15.78 12.27
C ALA A 176 1.66 14.53 11.44
N ALA A 177 0.73 13.57 11.49
CA ALA A 177 0.71 12.37 10.66
C ALA A 177 0.68 12.73 9.17
N ARG A 178 -0.17 13.67 8.75
CA ARG A 178 -0.23 14.15 7.37
C ARG A 178 1.10 14.76 6.91
N ARG A 179 1.74 15.60 7.74
CA ARG A 179 3.05 16.17 7.43
C ARG A 179 4.13 15.10 7.35
N ALA A 180 4.17 14.16 8.29
CA ALA A 180 5.13 13.07 8.34
C ALA A 180 5.02 12.18 7.10
N LEU A 181 3.81 11.75 6.76
CA LEU A 181 3.54 10.92 5.59
C LEU A 181 3.92 11.62 4.28
N GLY A 182 3.57 12.91 4.13
CA GLY A 182 3.94 13.70 2.96
C GLY A 182 5.45 13.89 2.76
N ARG A 183 6.20 14.00 3.86
CA ARG A 183 7.67 14.17 3.86
C ARG A 183 8.45 12.86 3.80
N ARG A 184 7.84 11.73 4.16
CA ARG A 184 8.49 10.41 4.22
C ARG A 184 9.21 10.08 2.91
N ARG A 185 10.52 9.87 2.97
CA ARG A 185 11.32 9.33 1.87
C ARG A 185 12.16 8.17 2.39
N SER A 186 12.28 7.12 1.59
CA SER A 186 13.21 6.04 1.92
C SER A 186 14.63 6.52 1.63
N PRO A 187 15.61 6.29 2.53
CA PRO A 187 17.01 6.62 2.24
C PRO A 187 17.50 5.93 0.97
N ALA A 188 18.46 6.55 0.28
CA ALA A 188 19.07 5.95 -0.89
C ALA A 188 19.89 4.71 -0.50
N THR A 189 19.96 3.71 -1.37
CA THR A 189 20.77 2.51 -1.11
C THR A 189 22.26 2.83 -0.93
N ALA A 190 22.74 3.91 -1.54
CA ALA A 190 24.10 4.40 -1.39
C ALA A 190 24.39 4.86 0.05
N GLU A 191 23.41 5.42 0.76
CA GLU A 191 23.58 5.85 2.16
C GLU A 191 23.79 4.65 3.09
N PHE A 192 23.08 3.54 2.84
CA PHE A 192 23.34 2.28 3.52
C PHE A 192 24.70 1.72 3.13
N ALA A 193 25.02 1.67 1.83
CA ALA A 193 26.29 1.12 1.35
C ALA A 193 27.51 1.84 1.95
N ALA A 194 27.42 3.15 2.16
CA ALA A 194 28.47 3.95 2.80
C ALA A 194 28.74 3.58 4.27
N ARG A 195 27.80 2.89 4.95
CA ARG A 195 27.97 2.44 6.34
C ARG A 195 28.47 1.01 6.49
N ILE A 196 28.67 0.30 5.38
CA ILE A 196 29.17 -1.08 5.44
C ILE A 196 30.60 -1.05 6.01
N SER A 197 30.73 -1.52 7.24
CA SER A 197 32.01 -1.69 7.93
C SER A 197 31.95 -2.94 8.80
N GLY A 198 33.03 -3.72 8.80
CA GLY A 198 33.11 -4.96 9.59
C GLY A 198 32.06 -6.03 9.25
N ALA A 199 31.80 -6.89 10.23
CA ALA A 199 30.76 -7.91 10.15
C ALA A 199 29.40 -7.30 10.55
N ALA A 200 28.38 -7.51 9.71
CA ALA A 200 27.02 -7.10 10.02
C ALA A 200 26.40 -8.01 11.10
N ALA A 201 25.41 -7.50 11.83
CA ALA A 201 24.63 -8.32 12.75
C ALA A 201 24.00 -9.53 12.01
N PRO A 202 23.84 -10.70 12.66
CA PRO A 202 23.38 -11.92 11.99
C PRO A 202 22.07 -11.78 11.23
N GLU A 203 21.10 -11.03 11.76
CA GLU A 203 19.80 -10.81 11.10
C GLU A 203 19.95 -9.92 9.85
N VAL A 204 20.74 -8.86 9.94
CA VAL A 204 21.04 -7.97 8.81
C VAL A 204 21.73 -8.74 7.68
N GLU A 205 22.72 -9.56 8.04
CA GLU A 205 23.44 -10.41 7.09
C GLU A 205 22.51 -11.47 6.47
N HIS A 206 21.62 -12.07 7.25
CA HIS A 206 20.62 -13.01 6.76
C HIS A 206 19.68 -12.35 5.73
N VAL A 207 19.12 -11.19 6.04
CA VAL A 207 18.22 -10.45 5.13
C VAL A 207 18.97 -10.03 3.87
N ALA A 208 20.19 -9.50 4.00
CA ALA A 208 21.02 -9.08 2.86
C ALA A 208 21.27 -10.24 1.88
N ARG A 209 21.62 -11.42 2.41
CA ARG A 209 21.81 -12.65 1.61
C ARG A 209 20.51 -13.13 0.99
N ALA A 210 19.43 -13.21 1.76
CA ALA A 210 18.14 -13.70 1.29
C ALA A 210 17.54 -12.82 0.17
N SER A 211 17.74 -11.50 0.24
CA SER A 211 17.29 -10.57 -0.81
C SER A 211 18.28 -10.42 -1.97
N GLY A 212 19.52 -10.88 -1.82
CA GLY A 212 20.60 -10.61 -2.76
C GLY A 212 20.99 -9.13 -2.85
N GLN A 213 20.79 -8.36 -1.77
CA GLN A 213 20.97 -6.90 -1.77
C GLN A 213 22.04 -6.49 -0.76
N ALA A 214 23.29 -6.33 -1.24
CA ALA A 214 24.45 -6.06 -0.39
C ALA A 214 24.33 -4.76 0.43
N TRP A 215 23.59 -3.75 -0.06
CA TRP A 215 23.40 -2.49 0.66
C TRP A 215 22.72 -2.68 2.02
N VAL A 216 21.92 -3.74 2.20
CA VAL A 216 21.24 -4.03 3.47
C VAL A 216 22.25 -4.21 4.62
N ARG A 217 23.49 -4.65 4.33
CA ARG A 217 24.56 -4.84 5.33
C ARG A 217 24.95 -3.56 6.06
N GLY A 218 24.63 -2.38 5.52
CA GLY A 218 24.87 -1.10 6.18
C GLY A 218 23.66 -0.54 6.93
N ALA A 219 22.59 -1.33 7.08
CA ALA A 219 21.47 -0.98 7.95
C ALA A 219 21.88 -1.09 9.42
N THR A 220 21.37 -0.19 10.27
CA THR A 220 21.58 -0.32 11.72
C THR A 220 20.79 -1.50 12.28
N ASP A 221 19.57 -1.70 11.79
CA ASP A 221 18.69 -2.80 12.17
C ASP A 221 17.83 -3.23 10.97
N VAL A 222 17.29 -4.43 11.05
CA VAL A 222 16.29 -4.95 10.12
C VAL A 222 15.10 -5.53 10.88
N ARG A 223 13.93 -5.44 10.26
CA ARG A 223 12.75 -6.21 10.68
C ARG A 223 12.27 -7.03 9.51
N SER A 224 12.12 -8.33 9.71
CA SER A 224 11.64 -9.25 8.68
C SER A 224 10.43 -10.05 9.17
N TRP A 225 9.51 -10.34 8.26
CA TRP A 225 8.33 -11.16 8.53
C TRP A 225 8.35 -12.36 7.60
N SER A 226 8.21 -13.55 8.17
CA SER A 226 8.32 -14.80 7.41
C SER A 226 7.32 -15.87 7.85
N VAL A 227 6.99 -16.76 6.93
CA VAL A 227 6.14 -17.94 7.17
C VAL A 227 6.88 -19.22 6.75
N PRO A 228 6.57 -20.39 7.32
CA PRO A 228 7.09 -21.66 6.82
C PRO A 228 6.71 -21.88 5.35
N ILE A 229 7.59 -22.51 4.56
CA ILE A 229 7.30 -22.85 3.15
C ILE A 229 6.12 -23.81 3.00
N THR A 230 5.82 -24.55 4.06
CA THR A 230 4.71 -25.52 4.14
C THR A 230 3.39 -24.88 4.61
N ALA A 231 3.37 -23.57 4.86
CA ALA A 231 2.17 -22.89 5.34
C ALA A 231 1.05 -22.96 4.30
N PRO A 232 -0.20 -23.25 4.72
CA PRO A 232 -1.36 -23.19 3.83
C PRO A 232 -1.53 -21.80 3.22
N SER A 233 -2.07 -21.71 2.00
CA SER A 233 -2.26 -20.44 1.28
C SER A 233 -3.09 -19.41 2.05
N THR A 234 -4.04 -19.86 2.86
CA THR A 234 -4.84 -18.99 3.76
C THR A 234 -3.98 -18.32 4.82
N VAL A 235 -3.04 -19.06 5.42
CA VAL A 235 -2.06 -18.54 6.39
C VAL A 235 -1.09 -17.59 5.71
N VAL A 236 -0.59 -17.95 4.52
CA VAL A 236 0.30 -17.08 3.73
C VAL A 236 -0.38 -15.75 3.41
N GLY A 237 -1.64 -15.78 2.96
CA GLY A 237 -2.42 -14.57 2.66
C GLY A 237 -2.60 -13.66 3.88
N ALA A 238 -3.00 -14.21 5.02
CA ALA A 238 -3.17 -13.46 6.26
C ALA A 238 -1.85 -12.87 6.79
N ALA A 239 -0.77 -13.66 6.72
CA ALA A 239 0.57 -13.23 7.10
C ALA A 239 1.11 -12.13 6.18
N LEU A 240 0.80 -12.18 4.88
CA LEU A 240 1.22 -11.17 3.91
C LEU A 240 0.57 -9.81 4.20
N TRP A 241 -0.73 -9.78 4.48
CA TRP A 241 -1.41 -8.56 4.94
C TRP A 241 -0.80 -8.04 6.24
N SER A 242 -0.64 -8.92 7.22
CA SER A 242 -0.10 -8.54 8.54
C SER A 242 1.33 -7.99 8.44
N ALA A 243 2.19 -8.61 7.65
CA ALA A 243 3.57 -8.18 7.42
C ALA A 243 3.65 -6.80 6.77
N HIS A 244 2.88 -6.55 5.71
CA HIS A 244 2.90 -5.25 5.03
C HIS A 244 2.25 -4.15 5.87
N LEU A 245 1.18 -4.45 6.61
CA LEU A 245 0.57 -3.50 7.56
C LEU A 245 1.57 -3.12 8.67
N ALA A 246 2.24 -4.10 9.28
CA ALA A 246 3.24 -3.86 10.32
C ALA A 246 4.41 -3.03 9.80
N ALA A 247 4.92 -3.36 8.60
CA ALA A 247 6.01 -2.62 7.99
C ALA A 247 5.62 -1.18 7.61
N ALA A 248 4.40 -0.97 7.10
CA ALA A 248 3.89 0.36 6.78
C ALA A 248 3.76 1.22 8.04
N ARG A 249 3.24 0.66 9.14
CA ARG A 249 3.17 1.34 10.45
C ARG A 249 4.55 1.79 10.91
N LEU A 250 5.53 0.89 10.91
CA LEU A 250 6.91 1.23 11.28
C LEU A 250 7.52 2.32 10.37
N CYS A 251 7.23 2.31 9.07
CA CYS A 251 7.66 3.36 8.16
C CYS A 251 7.06 4.73 8.50
N TYR A 252 5.78 4.76 8.87
CA TYR A 252 5.07 6.00 9.15
C TYR A 252 5.40 6.55 10.55
N GLU A 253 5.56 5.67 11.54
CA GLU A 253 6.03 6.01 12.88
C GLU A 253 7.46 6.57 12.84
N ALA A 254 8.38 5.94 12.10
CA ALA A 254 9.73 6.47 11.93
C ALA A 254 9.73 7.84 11.23
N ALA A 255 8.82 8.06 10.27
CA ALA A 255 8.67 9.36 9.63
C ALA A 255 8.10 10.44 10.56
N LEU A 256 7.25 10.04 11.51
CA LEU A 256 6.71 10.95 12.54
C LEU A 256 7.76 11.32 13.57
N ALA A 257 8.52 10.33 14.05
CA ALA A 257 9.59 10.52 15.02
C ALA A 257 10.78 11.29 14.42
N GLY A 258 11.09 11.05 13.14
CA GLY A 258 12.22 11.67 12.45
C GLY A 258 13.59 11.19 12.93
N ASP A 259 13.64 10.11 13.72
CA ASP A 259 14.85 9.57 14.34
C ASP A 259 15.64 8.66 13.39
N ARG A 260 14.96 7.98 12.47
CA ARG A 260 15.56 7.06 11.51
C ARG A 260 14.86 7.04 10.17
N GLY A 261 15.63 6.73 9.13
CA GLY A 261 15.14 6.41 7.81
C GLY A 261 14.75 4.94 7.70
N THR A 262 13.69 4.66 6.93
CA THR A 262 13.23 3.28 6.68
C THR A 262 13.19 2.98 5.19
N ARG A 263 13.72 1.82 4.78
CA ARG A 263 13.70 1.36 3.40
C ARG A 263 13.17 -0.07 3.29
N PRO A 264 12.04 -0.30 2.60
CA PRO A 264 11.58 -1.65 2.31
C PRO A 264 12.62 -2.44 1.51
N VAL A 265 12.85 -3.69 1.93
CA VAL A 265 13.70 -4.64 1.22
C VAL A 265 12.79 -5.59 0.43
N SER A 266 13.20 -5.96 -0.77
CA SER A 266 12.41 -6.79 -1.69
C SER A 266 13.30 -7.81 -2.40
N GLY A 267 12.74 -8.60 -3.31
CA GLY A 267 13.54 -9.54 -4.12
C GLY A 267 14.00 -10.78 -3.36
N PHE A 268 13.30 -11.15 -2.29
CA PHE A 268 13.58 -12.38 -1.55
C PHE A 268 13.41 -13.61 -2.44
N SER A 269 14.44 -14.45 -2.46
CA SER A 269 14.35 -15.81 -2.97
C SER A 269 13.83 -16.72 -1.87
N SER A 270 13.20 -17.84 -2.23
CA SER A 270 12.90 -18.89 -1.24
C SER A 270 14.21 -19.49 -0.75
N THR A 271 14.61 -19.18 0.47
CA THR A 271 15.80 -19.76 1.10
C THR A 271 15.40 -20.58 2.31
N GLY A 272 15.90 -21.81 2.38
CA GLY A 272 15.62 -22.72 3.51
C GLY A 272 14.15 -23.12 3.63
N ASP A 273 13.66 -23.15 4.86
CA ASP A 273 12.35 -23.64 5.27
C ASP A 273 11.30 -22.52 5.47
N ARG A 274 11.64 -21.27 5.15
CA ARG A 274 10.74 -20.11 5.32
C ARG A 274 10.72 -19.18 4.10
N TRP A 275 9.57 -18.53 3.89
CA TRP A 275 9.41 -17.43 2.94
C TRP A 275 9.42 -16.11 3.69
N ILE A 276 10.38 -15.23 3.39
CA ILE A 276 10.34 -13.84 3.85
C ILE A 276 9.31 -13.10 3.00
N LEU A 277 8.19 -12.73 3.63
CA LEU A 277 7.08 -12.04 2.98
C LEU A 277 7.38 -10.56 2.78
N HIS A 278 8.09 -9.95 3.75
CA HIS A 278 8.51 -8.56 3.68
C HIS A 278 9.68 -8.31 4.64
N ALA A 279 10.47 -7.28 4.39
CA ALA A 279 11.41 -6.76 5.38
C ALA A 279 11.60 -5.25 5.25
N LEU A 280 12.07 -4.64 6.33
CA LEU A 280 12.37 -3.22 6.44
C LEU A 280 13.78 -3.04 7.00
N ALA A 281 14.60 -2.27 6.30
CA ALA A 281 15.91 -1.85 6.77
C ALA A 281 15.82 -0.46 7.37
N PHE A 282 16.47 -0.27 8.52
CA PHE A 282 16.54 0.99 9.25
C PHE A 282 17.92 1.63 9.10
N LEU A 283 17.94 2.95 9.00
CA LEU A 283 19.15 3.76 8.93
C LEU A 283 18.99 4.92 9.89
N ASP A 284 19.72 4.91 11.00
CA ASP A 284 19.62 6.01 11.98
C ASP A 284 20.11 7.32 11.37
N SER A 285 19.54 8.44 11.81
CA SER A 285 19.97 9.76 11.35
C SER A 285 21.46 10.02 11.69
N PRO A 286 22.25 10.67 10.81
CA PRO A 286 23.62 11.03 11.13
C PRO A 286 23.63 11.95 12.37
N GLY A 287 24.04 11.43 13.53
CA GLY A 287 24.14 12.19 14.78
C GLY A 287 23.45 11.63 16.04
N GLY A 288 22.83 10.45 16.01
CA GLY A 288 22.32 9.81 17.25
C GLY A 288 22.14 8.30 17.13
N ALA A 289 22.06 7.50 18.20
CA ALA A 289 22.66 7.65 19.53
C ALA A 289 23.83 6.64 19.61
N ARG A 290 24.97 7.07 20.16
CA ARG A 290 26.07 6.16 20.52
C ARG A 290 25.77 5.51 21.85
#